data_AF-A0AAQ0RAQ9-F1
#
_entry.id   AF-A0AAQ0RAQ9-F1
#
_cell.length_a   1.000
_cell.length_b   1.000
_cell.length_c   1.000
_cell.angle_alpha   90.00
_cell.angle_beta   90.00
_cell.angle_gamma   90.00
#
_symmetry.space_group_name_H-M   'P 1'
#
loop_
_entity.id
_entity.type
_entity.pdbx_description
1 polymer ?
#
loop_
_entity_poly.entity_id
_entity_poly.type
_entity_poly.pdbx_seq_one_letter_code
_entity_poly.pdbx_strand_id
1 'polypeptide(L)'
;MTSLQTPTVRVGDSGPEQVGTSVLAQGDADTYAQWFACLAEPMRVRLLHRVASAVGGITVGALAEALGIGQPTVSHHLRKLADVGFVNLRREGTSTVVAVNPTCCVALPQAADVVMGVLGPRPCCPSDLPDDVAVRAMADDDWDSVLRIYGEGIDTRNATFATEVPVREYLQDRWLLHHRWVATIEGTVVGWAALSSVSERDCYRGVAENSVYVADGMRGRVVGKALLRKQVMAADADGFWTLQTSIFPENRASISLHHSAGFRTIGLREKIAQLDGVWRDTVLLERRAVAAPV
;
A
#
# COMPACT_ATOMS: atom_id res chain seq x y z
N MET A 1 15.05 -11.85 20.21
CA MET A 1 13.93 -10.89 20.24
C MET A 1 14.53 -9.50 20.04
N THR A 2 14.71 -9.08 18.80
CA THR A 2 15.16 -7.73 18.46
C THR A 2 13.99 -7.11 17.70
N SER A 3 13.07 -6.51 18.45
CA SER A 3 12.00 -5.73 17.86
C SER A 3 12.65 -4.51 17.22
N LEU A 4 12.37 -4.26 15.93
CA LEU A 4 12.53 -2.91 15.41
C LEU A 4 11.60 -2.04 16.26
N GLN A 5 12.16 -1.25 17.18
CA GLN A 5 11.41 -0.15 17.77
C GLN A 5 11.14 0.80 16.62
N THR A 6 9.94 0.70 16.06
CA THR A 6 9.45 1.69 15.13
C THR A 6 9.34 2.98 15.94
N PRO A 7 10.01 4.08 15.54
CA PRO A 7 9.84 5.34 16.23
C PRO A 7 8.36 5.74 16.11
N THR A 8 7.65 5.73 17.24
CA THR A 8 6.33 6.31 17.33
C THR A 8 6.53 7.82 17.32
N VAL A 9 6.29 8.46 16.18
CA VAL A 9 6.24 9.92 16.09
C VAL A 9 5.16 10.40 17.06
N ARG A 10 5.58 10.94 18.20
CA ARG A 10 4.66 11.58 19.16
C ARG A 10 4.25 12.92 18.56
N VAL A 11 3.01 13.00 18.10
CA VAL A 11 2.37 14.28 17.79
C VAL A 11 2.07 14.93 19.15
N GLY A 12 2.78 16.02 19.45
CA GLY A 12 2.55 16.82 20.65
C GLY A 12 1.17 17.49 20.59
N ASP A 13 0.47 17.44 21.70
CA ASP A 13 -0.83 18.08 21.91
C ASP A 13 -0.63 19.59 22.11
N SER A 14 -1.10 20.44 21.19
CA SER A 14 -1.37 21.88 21.43
C SER A 14 -1.85 22.62 20.16
N GLY A 15 -3.04 23.25 20.25
CA GLY A 15 -3.37 24.59 19.72
C GLY A 15 -3.36 24.84 18.20
N PRO A 16 -4.24 25.74 17.67
CA PRO A 16 -4.32 26.00 16.24
C PRO A 16 -3.17 26.93 15.76
N GLU A 17 -2.81 26.76 14.48
CA GLU A 17 -1.86 27.57 13.68
C GLU A 17 -0.36 27.42 13.96
N GLN A 18 0.33 26.58 13.16
CA GLN A 18 1.29 26.98 12.11
C GLN A 18 1.69 25.72 11.32
N VAL A 19 1.64 25.77 9.98
CA VAL A 19 2.17 24.70 9.10
C VAL A 19 3.70 24.75 9.16
N GLY A 20 4.27 24.19 10.22
CA GLY A 20 5.71 23.99 10.35
C GLY A 20 6.12 22.76 9.55
N THR A 21 7.06 22.95 8.61
CA THR A 21 7.78 21.87 7.94
C THR A 21 8.41 20.98 9.02
N SER A 22 7.80 19.83 9.33
CA SER A 22 8.31 18.96 10.38
C SER A 22 9.64 18.38 9.93
N VAL A 23 10.73 18.92 10.45
CA VAL A 23 12.08 18.38 10.24
C VAL A 23 12.11 16.98 10.86
N LEU A 24 12.67 16.01 10.12
CA LEU A 24 12.79 14.64 10.58
C LEU A 24 13.56 14.59 11.91
N ALA A 25 13.03 13.85 12.90
CA ALA A 25 13.69 13.69 14.18
C ALA A 25 15.07 13.02 14.02
N GLN A 26 16.06 13.49 14.77
CA GLN A 26 17.45 13.00 14.64
C GLN A 26 17.57 11.48 14.80
N GLY A 27 16.86 10.88 15.76
CA GLY A 27 16.89 9.43 15.96
C GLY A 27 16.31 8.62 14.79
N ASP A 28 15.32 9.18 14.10
CA ASP A 28 14.72 8.55 12.91
C ASP A 28 15.70 8.66 11.73
N ALA A 29 16.32 9.83 11.56
CA ALA A 29 17.37 10.04 10.56
C ALA A 29 18.55 9.08 10.77
N ASP A 30 18.99 8.89 12.01
CA ASP A 30 20.07 7.94 12.35
C ASP A 30 19.69 6.49 12.02
N THR A 31 18.43 6.11 12.31
CA THR A 31 17.90 4.78 12.00
C THR A 31 17.88 4.54 10.48
N TYR A 32 17.39 5.49 9.69
CA TYR A 32 17.38 5.36 8.23
C TYR A 32 18.80 5.39 7.64
N ALA A 33 19.68 6.23 8.18
CA ALA A 33 21.08 6.25 7.78
C ALA A 33 21.74 4.87 7.99
N GLN A 34 21.46 4.19 9.10
CA GLN A 34 21.92 2.82 9.34
C GLN A 34 21.34 1.83 8.33
N TRP A 35 20.07 1.96 7.96
CA TRP A 35 19.42 1.13 6.94
C TRP A 35 20.09 1.28 5.58
N PHE A 36 20.27 2.53 5.12
CA PHE A 36 20.92 2.81 3.85
C PHE A 36 22.40 2.43 3.86
N ALA A 37 23.13 2.70 4.94
CA ALA A 37 24.52 2.26 5.08
C ALA A 37 24.66 0.74 5.02
N CYS A 38 23.68 0.01 5.58
CA CYS A 38 23.60 -1.43 5.43
C CYS A 38 23.34 -1.81 3.97
N LEU A 39 22.37 -1.21 3.28
CA LEU A 39 22.06 -1.58 1.89
C LEU A 39 23.03 -1.04 0.84
N ALA A 40 23.89 -0.07 1.16
CA ALA A 40 24.88 0.51 0.27
C ALA A 40 26.03 -0.45 -0.15
N GLU A 41 25.94 -1.73 0.23
CA GLU A 41 26.93 -2.75 -0.13
C GLU A 41 26.31 -3.80 -1.06
N PRO A 42 26.86 -4.01 -2.28
CA PRO A 42 26.24 -4.85 -3.29
C PRO A 42 25.97 -6.31 -2.87
N MET A 43 26.85 -6.92 -2.08
CA MET A 43 26.67 -8.30 -1.63
C MET A 43 25.48 -8.44 -0.67
N ARG A 44 25.26 -7.47 0.22
CA ARG A 44 24.07 -7.43 1.10
C ARG A 44 22.77 -7.31 0.31
N VAL A 45 22.75 -6.53 -0.77
CA VAL A 45 21.57 -6.43 -1.66
C VAL A 45 21.30 -7.78 -2.35
N ARG A 46 22.34 -8.42 -2.89
CA ARG A 46 22.23 -9.74 -3.54
C ARG A 46 21.77 -10.83 -2.57
N LEU A 47 22.31 -10.84 -1.35
CA LEU A 47 21.90 -11.75 -0.28
C LEU A 47 20.43 -11.54 0.08
N LEU A 48 20.04 -10.28 0.34
CA LEU A 48 18.68 -9.96 0.74
C LEU A 48 17.66 -10.33 -0.36
N HIS A 49 17.97 -10.05 -1.62
CA HIS A 49 17.14 -10.46 -2.75
C HIS A 49 17.00 -11.99 -2.81
N ARG A 50 18.10 -12.73 -2.65
CA ARG A 50 18.07 -14.20 -2.70
C ARG A 50 17.26 -14.80 -1.55
N VAL A 51 17.38 -14.25 -0.35
CA VAL A 51 16.58 -14.66 0.83
C VAL A 51 15.11 -14.33 0.61
N ALA A 52 14.79 -13.16 0.04
CA ALA A 52 13.42 -12.75 -0.26
C ALA A 52 12.73 -13.64 -1.30
N SER A 53 13.48 -14.15 -2.27
CA SER A 53 12.96 -15.07 -3.30
C SER A 53 12.82 -16.52 -2.82
N ALA A 54 13.24 -16.85 -1.59
CA ALA A 54 13.16 -18.20 -1.04
C ALA A 54 11.93 -18.34 -0.12
N VAL A 55 10.89 -19.04 -0.61
CA VAL A 55 9.68 -19.33 0.15
C VAL A 55 10.03 -20.19 1.37
N GLY A 56 9.75 -19.69 2.57
CA GLY A 56 10.00 -20.43 3.82
C GLY A 56 11.42 -20.32 4.39
N GLY A 57 12.26 -19.41 3.86
CA GLY A 57 13.62 -19.18 4.35
C GLY A 57 14.66 -20.15 3.76
N ILE A 58 15.93 -19.77 3.83
CA ILE A 58 17.05 -20.46 3.17
C ILE A 58 18.22 -20.66 4.15
N THR A 59 18.90 -21.80 4.07
CA THR A 59 20.07 -22.06 4.94
C THR A 59 21.27 -21.22 4.52
N VAL A 60 22.14 -20.90 5.48
CA VAL A 60 23.40 -20.18 5.20
C VAL A 60 24.27 -20.95 4.19
N GLY A 61 24.27 -22.28 4.25
CA GLY A 61 24.98 -23.13 3.29
C GLY A 61 24.43 -23.01 1.86
N ALA A 62 23.11 -23.09 1.70
CA ALA A 62 22.46 -22.94 0.39
C ALA A 62 22.63 -21.52 -0.18
N LEU A 63 22.69 -20.49 0.68
CA LEU A 63 23.02 -19.12 0.26
C LEU A 63 24.45 -18.99 -0.26
N ALA A 64 25.41 -19.61 0.42
CA ALA A 64 26.82 -19.62 0.03
C ALA A 64 27.00 -20.27 -1.35
N GLU A 65 26.36 -21.42 -1.55
CA GLU A 65 26.36 -22.14 -2.83
C GLU A 65 25.69 -21.31 -3.93
N ALA A 66 24.48 -20.79 -3.70
CA ALA A 66 23.72 -20.06 -4.70
C ALA A 66 24.41 -18.76 -5.18
N LEU A 67 25.22 -18.13 -4.32
CA LEU A 67 25.92 -16.89 -4.63
C LEU A 67 27.39 -17.11 -5.01
N GLY A 68 27.90 -18.35 -4.93
CA GLY A 68 29.29 -18.69 -5.24
C GLY A 68 30.30 -18.04 -4.30
N ILE A 69 29.94 -17.85 -3.03
CA ILE A 69 30.79 -17.18 -2.03
C ILE A 69 31.01 -18.02 -0.78
N GLY A 70 32.10 -17.77 -0.07
CA GLY A 70 32.44 -18.51 1.14
C GLY A 70 31.41 -18.30 2.27
N GLN A 71 31.11 -19.39 2.99
CA GLN A 71 30.21 -19.37 4.15
C GLN A 71 30.60 -18.35 5.24
N PRO A 72 31.89 -18.09 5.54
CA PRO A 72 32.27 -17.02 6.48
C PRO A 72 31.83 -15.64 6.00
N THR A 73 31.95 -15.36 4.70
CA THR A 73 31.54 -14.10 4.07
C THR A 73 30.03 -13.92 4.17
N VAL A 74 29.24 -14.94 3.78
CA VAL A 74 27.78 -14.93 3.92
C VAL A 74 27.37 -14.64 5.36
N SER A 75 27.95 -15.37 6.31
CA SER A 75 27.63 -15.23 7.75
C SER A 75 27.90 -13.82 8.26
N HIS A 76 28.98 -13.19 7.80
CA HIS A 76 29.32 -11.80 8.14
C HIS A 76 28.29 -10.80 7.62
N HIS A 77 27.91 -10.89 6.35
CA HIS A 77 26.90 -10.00 5.76
C HIS A 77 25.50 -10.23 6.37
N LEU A 78 25.13 -11.48 6.65
CA LEU A 78 23.86 -11.82 7.30
C LEU A 78 23.77 -11.29 8.73
N ARG A 79 24.87 -11.29 9.49
CA ARG A 79 24.88 -10.68 10.83
C ARG A 79 24.57 -9.20 10.75
N LYS A 80 25.22 -8.46 9.86
CA LYS A 80 24.94 -7.02 9.64
C LYS A 80 23.51 -6.76 9.20
N LEU A 81 22.95 -7.61 8.32
CA LEU A 81 21.56 -7.52 7.92
C LEU A 81 20.61 -7.80 9.09
N ALA A 82 20.94 -8.75 9.96
CA ALA A 82 20.16 -9.08 11.15
C ALA A 82 20.23 -7.98 12.24
N ASP A 83 21.40 -7.37 12.43
CA ASP A 83 21.61 -6.28 13.40
C ASP A 83 20.73 -5.06 13.07
N VAL A 84 20.59 -4.77 11.78
CA VAL A 84 19.72 -3.70 11.25
C VAL A 84 18.25 -4.15 11.13
N GLY A 85 17.99 -5.45 11.27
CA GLY A 85 16.65 -6.03 11.31
C GLY A 85 16.09 -6.53 9.98
N PHE A 86 16.84 -6.49 8.87
CA PHE A 86 16.38 -6.91 7.53
C PHE A 86 16.08 -8.41 7.41
N VAL A 87 16.78 -9.24 8.19
CA VAL A 87 16.61 -10.69 8.17
C VAL A 87 16.51 -11.23 9.58
N ASN A 88 15.68 -12.27 9.74
CA ASN A 88 15.61 -13.07 10.95
C ASN A 88 16.46 -14.32 10.77
N LEU A 89 17.29 -14.62 11.78
CA LEU A 89 18.12 -15.82 11.85
C LEU A 89 17.48 -16.79 12.84
N ARG A 90 17.12 -17.98 12.39
CA ARG A 90 16.63 -19.08 13.25
C ARG A 90 17.58 -20.27 13.15
N ARG A 91 17.83 -20.96 14.26
CA ARG A 91 18.59 -22.22 14.25
C ARG A 91 17.62 -23.38 14.11
N GLU A 92 17.81 -24.21 13.10
CA GLU A 92 17.10 -25.46 12.88
C GLU A 92 18.12 -26.60 12.85
N GLY A 93 18.17 -27.37 13.93
CA GLY A 93 19.19 -28.41 14.12
C GLY A 93 20.61 -27.83 14.11
N THR A 94 21.45 -28.33 13.19
CA THR A 94 22.84 -27.88 13.00
C THR A 94 22.97 -26.68 12.06
N SER A 95 21.88 -26.25 11.42
CA SER A 95 21.90 -25.23 10.37
C SER A 95 21.20 -23.95 10.82
N THR A 96 21.71 -22.80 10.35
CA THR A 96 21.01 -21.52 10.50
C THR A 96 20.18 -21.27 9.24
N VAL A 97 18.87 -21.07 9.42
CA VAL A 97 17.95 -20.66 8.37
C VAL A 97 17.71 -19.16 8.49
N VAL A 98 17.77 -18.50 7.34
CA VAL A 98 17.60 -17.06 7.17
C VAL A 98 16.26 -16.82 6.50
N ALA A 99 15.45 -15.93 7.06
CA ALA A 99 14.22 -15.45 6.43
C ALA A 99 14.21 -13.92 6.42
N VAL A 100 13.57 -13.31 5.43
CA VAL A 100 13.35 -11.85 5.44
C VAL A 100 12.45 -11.50 6.62
N ASN A 101 12.76 -10.41 7.29
CA ASN A 101 11.85 -9.87 8.29
C ASN A 101 10.65 -9.23 7.58
N PRO A 102 9.43 -9.76 7.72
CA PRO A 102 8.26 -9.25 7.01
C PRO A 102 7.94 -7.79 7.37
N THR A 103 8.36 -7.32 8.55
CA THR A 103 8.20 -5.91 8.94
C THR A 103 9.08 -4.95 8.12
N CYS A 104 10.21 -5.41 7.58
CA CYS A 104 11.06 -4.60 6.71
C CYS A 104 10.46 -4.38 5.32
N CYS A 105 9.68 -5.34 4.82
CA CYS A 105 8.98 -5.20 3.54
C CYS A 105 7.92 -4.09 3.59
N VAL A 106 7.39 -3.79 4.79
CA VAL A 106 6.42 -2.72 5.02
C VAL A 106 7.12 -1.39 5.34
N ALA A 107 8.26 -1.43 6.04
CA ALA A 107 8.95 -0.24 6.53
C ALA A 107 9.91 0.40 5.52
N LEU A 108 10.56 -0.36 4.63
CA LEU A 108 11.55 0.22 3.69
C LEU A 108 10.94 1.19 2.65
N PRO A 109 9.76 0.91 2.07
CA PRO A 109 9.07 1.89 1.22
C PRO A 109 8.81 3.20 1.97
N GLN A 110 8.34 3.09 3.23
CA GLN A 110 8.07 4.27 4.07
C GLN A 110 9.34 5.01 4.48
N ALA A 111 10.44 4.34 4.78
CA ALA A 111 11.70 4.99 5.12
C ALA A 111 12.27 5.83 3.98
N ALA A 112 12.21 5.31 2.75
CA ALA A 112 12.58 6.10 1.57
C ALA A 112 11.65 7.31 1.39
N ASP A 113 10.35 7.13 1.60
CA ASP A 113 9.37 8.23 1.57
C ASP A 113 9.64 9.26 2.69
N VAL A 114 10.02 8.84 3.90
CA VAL A 114 10.40 9.75 5.00
C VAL A 114 11.64 10.56 4.65
N VAL A 115 12.70 9.88 4.20
CA VAL A 115 14.00 10.51 3.91
C VAL A 115 13.94 11.45 2.71
N MET A 116 13.11 11.13 1.72
CA MET A 116 12.89 11.98 0.55
C MET A 116 11.89 13.12 0.81
N GLY A 117 11.42 13.29 2.05
CA GLY A 117 10.52 14.39 2.44
C GLY A 117 9.06 14.20 2.03
N VAL A 118 8.66 12.98 1.65
CA VAL A 118 7.27 12.63 1.26
C VAL A 118 6.38 12.44 2.49
N LEU A 119 6.95 12.29 3.68
CA LEU A 119 6.24 12.24 4.97
C LEU A 119 6.41 13.53 5.79
N GLY A 120 5.99 14.65 5.19
CA GLY A 120 5.34 15.71 5.97
C GLY A 120 4.01 15.22 6.57
N PRO A 121 3.26 16.05 7.33
CA PRO A 121 1.97 15.66 7.91
C PRO A 121 1.14 14.94 6.86
N ARG A 122 0.75 13.69 7.16
CA ARG A 122 0.03 12.84 6.19
C ARG A 122 -1.13 13.66 5.64
N PRO A 123 -1.16 13.93 4.32
CA PRO A 123 -2.27 14.67 3.77
C PRO A 123 -3.55 13.88 4.08
N CYS A 124 -4.51 14.53 4.75
CA CYS A 124 -5.83 13.92 5.01
C CYS A 124 -6.49 13.48 3.70
N CYS A 125 -6.15 14.17 2.61
CA CYS A 125 -6.47 13.87 1.23
C CYS A 125 -5.49 14.61 0.28
N PRO A 126 -5.34 14.18 -0.98
CA PRO A 126 -4.50 14.88 -1.96
C PRO A 126 -4.86 16.36 -2.12
N SER A 127 -3.90 17.29 -2.02
CA SER A 127 -4.13 18.75 -2.17
C SER A 127 -4.16 19.23 -3.62
N ASP A 128 -3.38 18.58 -4.48
CA ASP A 128 -3.16 19.02 -5.86
C ASP A 128 -4.19 18.34 -6.77
N LEU A 129 -5.33 19.00 -6.95
CA LEU A 129 -6.39 18.56 -7.85
C LEU A 129 -6.32 19.35 -9.16
N PRO A 130 -6.61 18.72 -10.31
CA PRO A 130 -6.73 19.44 -11.57
C PRO A 130 -8.00 20.30 -11.58
N ASP A 131 -7.92 21.51 -12.12
CA ASP A 131 -9.11 22.38 -12.32
C ASP A 131 -10.11 21.77 -13.34
N ASP A 132 -9.64 20.91 -14.24
CA ASP A 132 -10.45 20.29 -15.30
C ASP A 132 -11.14 18.98 -14.88
N VAL A 133 -10.84 18.45 -13.68
CA VAL A 133 -11.45 17.20 -13.17
C VAL A 133 -12.51 17.51 -12.12
N ALA A 134 -13.77 17.39 -12.51
CA ALA A 134 -14.89 17.46 -11.58
C ALA A 134 -15.23 16.07 -11.02
N VAL A 135 -15.43 15.98 -9.71
CA VAL A 135 -15.89 14.74 -9.06
C VAL A 135 -17.29 14.94 -8.50
N ARG A 136 -18.23 14.09 -8.91
CA ARG A 136 -19.64 14.14 -8.50
C ARG A 136 -20.16 12.77 -8.12
N ALA A 137 -21.33 12.75 -7.48
CA ALA A 137 -22.06 11.51 -7.25
C ALA A 137 -22.35 10.81 -8.58
N MET A 138 -22.25 9.49 -8.57
CA MET A 138 -22.63 8.67 -9.71
C MET A 138 -24.14 8.75 -9.94
N ALA A 139 -24.54 9.05 -11.16
CA ALA A 139 -25.92 9.05 -11.64
C ALA A 139 -26.20 7.76 -12.43
N ASP A 140 -27.48 7.53 -12.76
CA ASP A 140 -27.87 6.32 -13.50
C ASP A 140 -27.26 6.28 -14.91
N ASP A 141 -27.19 7.43 -15.59
CA ASP A 141 -26.64 7.52 -16.94
C ASP A 141 -25.12 7.25 -17.01
N ASP A 142 -24.43 7.15 -15.85
CA ASP A 142 -22.99 6.87 -15.82
C ASP A 142 -22.65 5.37 -15.92
N TRP A 143 -23.64 4.47 -15.78
CA TRP A 143 -23.39 3.02 -15.67
C TRP A 143 -22.59 2.47 -16.85
N ASP A 144 -22.93 2.86 -18.08
CA ASP A 144 -22.23 2.37 -19.27
C ASP A 144 -20.74 2.75 -19.24
N SER A 145 -20.44 3.97 -18.80
CA SER A 145 -19.05 4.42 -18.65
C SER A 145 -18.33 3.72 -17.50
N VAL A 146 -19.01 3.48 -16.38
CA VAL A 146 -18.45 2.79 -15.22
C VAL A 146 -18.10 1.34 -15.57
N LEU A 147 -19.00 0.62 -16.22
CA LEU A 147 -18.79 -0.76 -16.65
C LEU A 147 -17.69 -0.86 -17.70
N ARG A 148 -17.64 0.07 -18.66
CA ARG A 148 -16.53 0.17 -19.63
C ARG A 148 -15.18 0.32 -18.93
N ILE A 149 -15.06 1.28 -18.01
CA ILE A 149 -13.81 1.53 -17.27
C ILE A 149 -13.45 0.34 -16.36
N TYR A 150 -14.44 -0.37 -15.81
CA TYR A 150 -14.20 -1.61 -15.08
C TYR A 150 -13.57 -2.67 -16.01
N GLY A 151 -14.14 -2.83 -17.21
CA GLY A 151 -13.62 -3.71 -18.25
C GLY A 151 -12.18 -3.39 -18.63
N GLU A 152 -11.86 -2.12 -18.88
CA GLU A 152 -10.49 -1.67 -19.13
C GLU A 152 -9.52 -2.06 -18.01
N GLY A 153 -9.98 -2.00 -16.75
CA GLY A 153 -9.23 -2.47 -15.59
C GLY A 153 -8.99 -3.98 -15.59
N ILE A 154 -10.00 -4.78 -15.93
CA ILE A 154 -9.90 -6.24 -16.07
C ILE A 154 -8.91 -6.60 -17.19
N ASP A 155 -8.98 -5.91 -18.32
CA ASP A 155 -8.12 -6.16 -19.49
C ASP A 155 -6.63 -6.03 -19.16
N THR A 156 -6.28 -5.16 -18.21
CA THR A 156 -4.88 -5.03 -17.74
C THR A 156 -4.35 -6.27 -17.02
N ARG A 157 -5.25 -7.16 -16.54
CA ARG A 157 -4.94 -8.25 -15.61
C ARG A 157 -4.15 -7.79 -14.39
N ASN A 158 -4.26 -6.52 -14.00
CA ASN A 158 -3.44 -5.92 -12.94
C ASN A 158 -4.23 -5.00 -12.00
N ALA A 159 -5.56 -4.97 -12.11
CA ALA A 159 -6.43 -4.20 -11.22
C ALA A 159 -7.28 -5.06 -10.29
N THR A 160 -7.72 -6.24 -10.74
CA THR A 160 -8.70 -7.08 -10.02
C THR A 160 -8.50 -8.56 -10.34
N PHE A 161 -9.07 -9.41 -9.48
CA PHE A 161 -9.23 -10.85 -9.75
C PHE A 161 -10.44 -11.17 -10.63
N ALA A 162 -11.35 -10.20 -10.84
CA ALA A 162 -12.48 -10.40 -11.74
C ALA A 162 -11.97 -10.63 -13.17
N THR A 163 -12.51 -11.66 -13.83
CA THR A 163 -12.18 -12.00 -15.22
C THR A 163 -13.21 -11.49 -16.22
N GLU A 164 -14.38 -11.09 -15.73
CA GLU A 164 -15.50 -10.57 -16.52
C GLU A 164 -16.09 -9.36 -15.80
N VAL A 165 -16.65 -8.41 -16.58
CA VAL A 165 -17.30 -7.22 -16.03
C VAL A 165 -18.54 -7.66 -15.26
N PRO A 166 -18.66 -7.36 -13.94
CA PRO A 166 -19.85 -7.71 -13.19
C PRO A 166 -21.09 -7.02 -13.72
N VAL A 167 -22.25 -7.68 -13.60
CA VAL A 167 -23.53 -7.06 -13.95
C VAL A 167 -23.84 -5.88 -13.03
N ARG A 168 -24.60 -4.91 -13.54
CA ARG A 168 -24.93 -3.65 -12.86
C ARG A 168 -25.59 -3.89 -11.50
N GLU A 169 -26.55 -4.81 -11.43
CA GLU A 169 -27.33 -5.11 -10.22
C GLU A 169 -26.42 -5.58 -9.09
N TYR A 170 -25.42 -6.42 -9.41
CA TYR A 170 -24.44 -6.88 -8.44
C TYR A 170 -23.63 -5.73 -7.83
N LEU A 171 -23.20 -4.77 -8.66
CA LEU A 171 -22.46 -3.60 -8.18
C LEU A 171 -23.37 -2.63 -7.42
N GLN A 172 -24.64 -2.51 -7.82
CA GLN A 172 -25.64 -1.72 -7.10
C GLN A 172 -25.91 -2.25 -5.69
N ASP A 173 -25.96 -3.56 -5.50
CA ASP A 173 -26.16 -4.15 -4.18
C ASP A 173 -24.89 -4.08 -3.33
N ARG A 174 -23.72 -4.29 -3.96
CA ARG A 174 -22.44 -4.30 -3.25
C ARG A 174 -21.96 -2.92 -2.82
N TRP A 175 -22.13 -1.91 -3.67
CA TRP A 175 -21.61 -0.57 -3.39
C TRP A 175 -22.54 0.22 -2.47
N LEU A 176 -21.98 0.95 -1.53
CA LEU A 176 -22.75 1.84 -0.66
C LEU A 176 -23.33 3.00 -1.47
N LEU A 177 -24.65 3.21 -1.41
CA LEU A 177 -25.38 4.15 -2.27
C LEU A 177 -24.78 5.58 -2.25
N HIS A 178 -24.43 6.09 -1.08
CA HIS A 178 -23.92 7.46 -0.90
C HIS A 178 -22.39 7.60 -1.10
N HIS A 179 -21.70 6.51 -1.45
CA HIS A 179 -20.25 6.51 -1.66
C HIS A 179 -19.84 6.02 -3.05
N ARG A 180 -20.62 6.40 -4.06
CA ARG A 180 -20.32 6.14 -5.49
C ARG A 180 -20.02 7.46 -6.17
N TRP A 181 -18.82 7.56 -6.73
CA TRP A 181 -18.30 8.80 -7.31
C TRP A 181 -17.81 8.55 -8.73
N VAL A 182 -18.05 9.52 -9.60
CA VAL A 182 -17.45 9.58 -10.94
C VAL A 182 -16.61 10.83 -11.09
N ALA A 183 -15.51 10.71 -11.80
CA ALA A 183 -14.69 11.84 -12.23
C ALA A 183 -15.00 12.13 -13.69
N THR A 184 -15.24 13.40 -14.00
CA THR A 184 -15.57 13.86 -15.35
C THR A 184 -14.61 14.94 -15.82
N ILE A 185 -14.22 14.87 -17.10
CA ILE A 185 -13.51 15.92 -17.83
C ILE A 185 -14.39 16.28 -19.02
N GLU A 186 -14.73 17.56 -19.17
CA GLU A 186 -15.60 18.05 -20.26
C GLU A 186 -16.91 17.25 -20.39
N GLY A 187 -17.49 16.84 -19.26
CA GLY A 187 -18.72 16.04 -19.19
C GLY A 187 -18.55 14.54 -19.44
N THR A 188 -17.37 14.08 -19.87
CA THR A 188 -17.08 12.65 -20.10
C THR A 188 -16.58 11.98 -18.82
N VAL A 189 -17.15 10.83 -18.47
CA VAL A 189 -16.68 10.03 -17.32
C VAL A 189 -15.33 9.37 -17.64
N VAL A 190 -14.31 9.74 -16.86
CA VAL A 190 -12.91 9.31 -17.02
C VAL A 190 -12.40 8.46 -15.84
N GLY A 191 -13.23 8.23 -14.83
CA GLY A 191 -12.91 7.38 -13.70
C GLY A 191 -14.05 7.28 -12.71
N TRP A 192 -13.98 6.31 -11.81
CA TRP A 192 -14.96 6.13 -10.75
C TRP A 192 -14.32 5.58 -9.47
N ALA A 193 -15.00 5.80 -8.34
CA ALA A 193 -14.63 5.22 -7.06
C ALA A 193 -15.88 4.84 -6.27
N ALA A 194 -15.82 3.70 -5.59
CA ALA A 194 -16.91 3.18 -4.79
C ALA A 194 -16.41 2.60 -3.46
N LEU A 195 -17.26 2.66 -2.44
CA LEU A 195 -17.07 1.93 -1.18
C LEU A 195 -18.00 0.72 -1.10
N SER A 196 -17.53 -0.36 -0.50
CA SER A 196 -18.33 -1.53 -0.13
C SER A 196 -18.12 -1.86 1.35
N SER A 197 -19.11 -2.42 2.03
CA SER A 197 -18.92 -2.93 3.40
C SER A 197 -17.97 -4.13 3.41
N VAL A 198 -17.04 -4.17 4.37
CA VAL A 198 -16.11 -5.31 4.51
C VAL A 198 -16.76 -6.52 5.16
N SER A 199 -17.78 -6.30 5.99
CA SER A 199 -18.45 -7.34 6.76
C SER A 199 -19.84 -6.88 7.18
N GLU A 200 -20.77 -7.82 7.27
CA GLU A 200 -22.13 -7.59 7.77
C GLU A 200 -22.19 -7.49 9.30
N ARG A 201 -21.14 -7.93 9.99
CA ARG A 201 -21.07 -7.88 11.45
C ARG A 201 -20.95 -6.42 11.91
N ASP A 202 -21.82 -6.00 12.82
CA ASP A 202 -21.90 -4.61 13.32
C ASP A 202 -20.55 -4.07 13.86
N CYS A 203 -19.70 -4.93 14.41
CA CYS A 203 -18.35 -4.53 14.86
C CYS A 203 -17.42 -4.04 13.74
N TYR A 204 -17.80 -4.20 12.47
CA TYR A 204 -17.11 -3.70 11.29
C TYR A 204 -17.87 -2.59 10.54
N ARG A 205 -18.96 -2.04 11.10
CA ARG A 205 -19.84 -1.09 10.38
C ARG A 205 -19.12 0.14 9.78
N GLY A 206 -18.06 0.62 10.41
CA GLY A 206 -17.25 1.75 9.90
C GLY A 206 -15.95 1.31 9.22
N VAL A 207 -15.89 0.06 8.74
CA VAL A 207 -14.81 -0.47 7.91
C VAL A 207 -15.35 -0.71 6.50
N ALA A 208 -14.84 0.04 5.53
CA ALA A 208 -15.21 -0.09 4.12
C ALA A 208 -14.01 -0.47 3.24
N GLU A 209 -14.28 -1.23 2.19
CA GLU A 209 -13.33 -1.51 1.12
C GLU A 209 -13.47 -0.45 0.03
N ASN A 210 -12.34 0.17 -0.32
CA ASN A 210 -12.22 1.13 -1.40
C ASN A 210 -11.89 0.43 -2.71
N SER A 211 -12.58 0.86 -3.77
CA SER A 211 -12.23 0.60 -5.17
C SER A 211 -12.14 1.93 -5.93
N VAL A 212 -11.12 2.07 -6.78
CA VAL A 212 -10.91 3.23 -7.65
C VAL A 212 -10.36 2.79 -9.00
N TYR A 213 -10.99 3.25 -10.07
CA TYR A 213 -10.60 2.94 -11.44
C TYR A 213 -10.54 4.23 -12.27
N VAL A 214 -9.56 4.29 -13.17
CA VAL A 214 -9.34 5.41 -14.07
C VAL A 214 -9.29 4.85 -15.48
N ALA A 215 -9.99 5.51 -16.40
CA ALA A 215 -10.04 5.13 -17.80
C ALA A 215 -8.62 5.04 -18.40
N ASP A 216 -8.43 4.15 -19.35
CA ASP A 216 -7.17 4.06 -20.07
C ASP A 216 -6.84 5.37 -20.81
N GLY A 217 -5.55 5.71 -20.91
CA GLY A 217 -5.12 7.01 -21.45
C GLY A 217 -5.32 8.22 -20.52
N MET A 218 -6.04 8.08 -19.40
CA MET A 218 -6.24 9.14 -18.40
C MET A 218 -5.34 8.99 -17.16
N ARG A 219 -4.42 8.02 -17.17
CA ARG A 219 -3.40 7.84 -16.12
C ARG A 219 -2.44 9.02 -16.10
N GLY A 220 -2.06 9.48 -14.91
CA GLY A 220 -1.15 10.63 -14.75
C GLY A 220 -1.83 12.01 -14.76
N ARG A 221 -3.12 12.11 -15.11
CA ARG A 221 -3.94 13.33 -15.04
C ARG A 221 -4.56 13.58 -13.66
N VAL A 222 -3.99 12.98 -12.61
CA VAL A 222 -4.39 13.19 -11.21
C VAL A 222 -5.86 12.80 -10.88
N VAL A 223 -6.61 12.22 -11.84
CA VAL A 223 -8.00 11.74 -11.71
C VAL A 223 -8.20 10.83 -10.49
N GLY A 224 -7.30 9.86 -10.32
CA GLY A 224 -7.36 8.95 -9.17
C GLY A 224 -7.23 9.68 -7.83
N LYS A 225 -6.43 10.75 -7.75
CA LYS A 225 -6.28 11.54 -6.52
C LYS A 225 -7.56 12.32 -6.21
N ALA A 226 -8.20 12.89 -7.23
CA ALA A 226 -9.47 13.58 -7.06
C ALA A 226 -10.58 12.66 -6.54
N LEU A 227 -10.68 11.46 -7.13
CA LEU A 227 -11.61 10.42 -6.67
C LEU A 227 -11.34 9.99 -5.24
N LEU A 228 -10.09 9.66 -4.90
CA LEU A 228 -9.73 9.26 -3.54
C LEU A 228 -9.96 10.38 -2.54
N ARG A 229 -9.63 11.64 -2.87
CA ARG A 229 -9.93 12.79 -2.01
C ARG A 229 -11.42 12.84 -1.68
N LYS A 230 -12.27 12.83 -2.70
CA LYS A 230 -13.73 12.94 -2.50
C LYS A 230 -14.24 11.79 -1.64
N GLN A 231 -13.81 10.57 -1.95
CA GLN A 231 -14.27 9.40 -1.24
C GLN A 231 -13.81 9.39 0.22
N VAL A 232 -12.55 9.75 0.49
CA VAL A 232 -12.00 9.86 1.84
C VAL A 232 -12.76 10.90 2.66
N MET A 233 -12.98 12.09 2.11
CA MET A 233 -13.70 13.16 2.82
C MET A 233 -15.15 12.75 3.13
N ALA A 234 -15.83 12.09 2.19
CA ALA A 234 -17.18 11.58 2.40
C ALA A 234 -17.21 10.46 3.45
N ALA A 235 -16.25 9.53 3.40
CA ALA A 235 -16.15 8.43 4.35
C ALA A 235 -15.94 8.93 5.78
N ASP A 236 -15.04 9.90 5.98
CA ASP A 236 -14.81 10.50 7.29
C ASP A 236 -16.06 11.22 7.83
N ALA A 237 -16.77 11.95 6.96
CA ALA A 237 -18.01 12.64 7.33
C ALA A 237 -19.13 11.68 7.74
N ASP A 238 -19.19 10.50 7.10
CA ASP A 238 -20.21 9.48 7.35
C ASP A 238 -19.78 8.45 8.42
N GLY A 239 -18.67 8.71 9.14
CA GLY A 239 -18.27 7.94 10.32
C GLY A 239 -17.50 6.65 10.04
N PHE A 240 -16.97 6.46 8.82
CA PHE A 240 -16.04 5.36 8.55
C PHE A 240 -14.68 5.63 9.21
N TRP A 241 -14.29 4.76 10.14
CA TRP A 241 -12.98 4.86 10.81
C TRP A 241 -11.87 4.12 10.07
N THR A 242 -12.20 3.27 9.10
CA THR A 242 -11.21 2.56 8.28
C THR A 242 -11.68 2.38 6.84
N LEU A 243 -10.83 2.80 5.90
CA LEU A 243 -10.89 2.37 4.51
C LEU A 243 -9.78 1.37 4.27
N GLN A 244 -10.05 0.27 3.58
CA GLN A 244 -9.03 -0.70 3.18
C GLN A 244 -9.10 -1.01 1.70
N THR A 245 -8.00 -1.50 1.14
CA THR A 245 -7.97 -2.00 -0.23
C THR A 245 -6.89 -3.05 -0.41
N SER A 246 -7.06 -3.87 -1.44
CA SER A 246 -6.20 -5.00 -1.77
C SER A 246 -5.65 -4.80 -3.18
N ILE A 247 -4.33 -4.61 -3.31
CA ILE A 247 -3.72 -4.24 -4.59
C ILE A 247 -2.66 -5.27 -4.97
N PHE A 248 -2.58 -5.64 -6.25
CA PHE A 248 -1.47 -6.45 -6.74
C PHE A 248 -0.12 -5.74 -6.54
N PRO A 249 0.93 -6.44 -6.07
CA PRO A 249 2.23 -5.82 -5.87
C PRO A 249 2.76 -5.12 -7.13
N GLU A 250 2.49 -5.68 -8.31
CA GLU A 250 2.94 -5.13 -9.59
C GLU A 250 2.30 -3.77 -9.92
N ASN A 251 1.13 -3.45 -9.35
CA ASN A 251 0.42 -2.19 -9.57
C ASN A 251 0.95 -1.06 -8.69
N ARG A 252 2.21 -0.67 -8.94
CA ARG A 252 2.92 0.39 -8.20
C ARG A 252 2.21 1.74 -8.28
N ALA A 253 1.55 2.03 -9.40
CA ALA A 253 0.79 3.27 -9.58
C ALA A 253 -0.39 3.36 -8.60
N SER A 254 -1.17 2.28 -8.45
CA SER A 254 -2.27 2.25 -7.49
C SER A 254 -1.77 2.32 -6.05
N ILE A 255 -0.68 1.61 -5.71
CA ILE A 255 -0.06 1.69 -4.37
C ILE A 255 0.36 3.12 -4.04
N SER A 256 1.09 3.79 -4.95
CA SER A 256 1.54 5.18 -4.77
C SER A 256 0.36 6.15 -4.66
N LEU A 257 -0.69 5.95 -5.47
CA LEU A 257 -1.92 6.73 -5.41
C LEU A 257 -2.57 6.63 -4.02
N HIS A 258 -2.71 5.42 -3.48
CA HIS A 258 -3.30 5.22 -2.14
C HIS A 258 -2.43 5.81 -1.03
N HIS A 259 -1.11 5.67 -1.11
CA HIS A 259 -0.20 6.32 -0.16
C HIS A 259 -0.36 7.84 -0.15
N SER A 260 -0.52 8.46 -1.33
CA SER A 260 -0.79 9.91 -1.42
C SER A 260 -2.12 10.35 -0.80
N ALA A 261 -3.05 9.41 -0.58
CA ALA A 261 -4.33 9.64 0.08
C ALA A 261 -4.34 9.19 1.57
N GLY A 262 -3.16 8.96 2.16
CA GLY A 262 -3.01 8.63 3.57
C GLY A 262 -3.17 7.14 3.90
N PHE A 263 -3.23 6.26 2.91
CA PHE A 263 -3.21 4.82 3.15
C PHE A 263 -1.80 4.35 3.55
N ARG A 264 -1.72 3.39 4.47
CA ARG A 264 -0.51 2.69 4.88
C ARG A 264 -0.59 1.22 4.50
N THR A 265 0.56 0.61 4.20
CA THR A 265 0.65 -0.83 3.97
C THR A 265 0.51 -1.57 5.30
N ILE A 266 -0.35 -2.59 5.32
CA ILE A 266 -0.57 -3.49 6.46
C ILE A 266 0.25 -4.76 6.33
N GLY A 267 0.30 -5.34 5.13
CA GLY A 267 1.04 -6.57 4.90
C GLY A 267 0.88 -7.13 3.49
N LEU A 268 1.69 -8.14 3.21
CA LEU A 268 1.61 -8.95 1.99
C LEU A 268 0.81 -10.22 2.30
N ARG A 269 -0.16 -10.54 1.45
CA ARG A 269 -0.87 -11.84 1.45
C ARG A 269 -0.35 -12.65 0.28
N GLU A 270 0.49 -13.63 0.58
CA GLU A 270 1.12 -14.50 -0.41
C GLU A 270 0.11 -15.53 -0.95
N LYS A 271 0.08 -15.70 -2.28
CA LYS A 271 -0.72 -16.71 -3.00
C LYS A 271 -2.16 -16.77 -2.51
N ILE A 272 -2.78 -15.61 -2.30
CA ILE A 272 -4.09 -15.52 -1.66
C ILE A 272 -5.23 -15.96 -2.59
N ALA A 273 -5.05 -15.80 -3.90
CA ALA A 273 -6.01 -16.20 -4.92
C ALA A 273 -5.34 -16.47 -6.27
N GLN A 274 -6.05 -17.16 -7.17
CA GLN A 274 -5.56 -17.53 -8.49
C GLN A 274 -6.21 -16.65 -9.56
N LEU A 275 -5.43 -16.22 -10.55
CA LEU A 275 -5.88 -15.55 -11.78
C LEU A 275 -5.19 -16.24 -12.97
N ASP A 276 -5.95 -16.72 -13.94
CA ASP A 276 -5.43 -17.42 -15.13
C ASP A 276 -4.48 -18.59 -14.82
N GLY A 277 -4.79 -19.36 -13.78
CA GLY A 277 -3.94 -20.47 -13.33
C GLY A 277 -2.72 -20.04 -12.50
N VAL A 278 -2.44 -18.74 -12.36
CA VAL A 278 -1.31 -18.21 -11.59
C VAL A 278 -1.77 -17.76 -10.21
N TRP A 279 -1.13 -18.28 -9.17
CA TRP A 279 -1.32 -17.79 -7.80
C TRP A 279 -0.70 -16.40 -7.65
N ARG A 280 -1.49 -15.44 -7.18
CA ARG A 280 -1.05 -14.05 -7.03
C ARG A 280 -1.10 -13.59 -5.59
N ASP A 281 -0.16 -12.71 -5.29
CA ASP A 281 -0.07 -12.02 -4.01
C ASP A 281 -0.90 -10.74 -4.03
N THR A 282 -1.25 -10.22 -2.85
CA THR A 282 -1.81 -8.86 -2.72
C THR A 282 -1.16 -8.11 -1.56
N VAL A 283 -0.99 -6.81 -1.74
CA VAL A 283 -0.63 -5.88 -0.67
C VAL A 283 -1.93 -5.32 -0.09
N LEU A 284 -2.14 -5.53 1.21
CA LEU A 284 -3.26 -4.95 1.94
C LEU A 284 -2.86 -3.55 2.42
N LEU A 285 -3.66 -2.55 2.06
CA LEU A 285 -3.51 -1.17 2.50
C LEU A 285 -4.72 -0.77 3.35
N GLU A 286 -4.51 0.10 4.34
CA GLU A 286 -5.60 0.75 5.07
C GLU A 286 -5.35 2.24 5.23
N ARG A 287 -6.42 3.02 5.36
CA ARG A 287 -6.43 4.39 5.87
C ARG A 287 -7.31 4.42 7.11
N ARG A 288 -6.83 5.08 8.17
CA ARG A 288 -7.60 5.37 9.39
C ARG A 288 -8.05 6.82 9.37
N ALA A 289 -9.29 7.08 9.80
CA ALA A 289 -9.74 8.44 10.06
C ALA A 289 -8.90 9.08 11.18
N VAL A 290 -8.67 10.39 11.11
CA VAL A 290 -7.84 11.12 12.10
C VAL A 290 -8.56 11.22 13.45
N ALA A 291 -9.89 11.34 13.42
CA ALA A 291 -10.71 11.19 14.62
C ALA A 291 -11.04 9.69 14.77
N ALA A 292 -10.44 9.04 15.77
CA ALA A 292 -10.92 7.72 16.18
C ALA A 292 -12.35 7.89 16.74
N PRO A 293 -13.31 7.00 16.39
CA PRO A 293 -14.61 7.03 17.02
C PRO A 293 -14.46 6.81 18.54
N VAL A 294 -15.16 7.64 19.31
CA VAL A 294 -15.32 7.52 20.78
C VAL A 294 -16.09 6.25 21.10
#